data_AF-A0A8H8DFP1-F1
#
_entry.id   AF-A0A8H8DFP1-F1
#
_cell.length_a   1.000
_cell.length_b   1.000
_cell.length_c   1.000
_cell.angle_alpha   90.00
_cell.angle_beta   90.00
_cell.angle_gamma   90.00
#
_symmetry.space_group_name_H-M   'P 1'
#
loop_
_entity.id
_entity.type
_entity.pdbx_description
1 polymer ?
#
loop_
_entity_poly.entity_id
_entity_poly.type
_entity_poly.pdbx_seq_one_letter_code
_entity_poly.pdbx_strand_id
1 'polypeptide(L)'
;MIACNLEANSKAERGHQPIIAALQRLACERGEDWAALLPSALWADRSTTGRMTGYSTAYLMHGDHMNLPVADSILAWTTLS
;
A
#
# COMPACT_ATOMS: atom_id res chain seq x y z
N MET A 1 15.64 25.61 -9.72
CA MET A 1 16.14 24.34 -9.18
C MET A 1 15.48 24.15 -7.83
N ILE A 2 14.50 23.24 -7.71
CA ILE A 2 13.85 23.00 -6.42
C ILE A 2 14.81 22.13 -5.61
N ALA A 3 15.37 22.69 -4.54
CA ALA A 3 16.23 21.95 -3.63
C ALA A 3 15.36 21.02 -2.78
N CYS A 4 15.36 19.72 -3.09
CA CYS A 4 14.81 18.71 -2.20
C CYS A 4 15.70 18.64 -0.96
N ASN A 5 15.15 18.93 0.22
CA ASN A 5 15.86 18.72 1.48
C ASN A 5 16.03 17.21 1.70
N LEU A 6 17.16 16.66 1.24
CA LEU A 6 17.43 15.22 1.23
C LEU A 6 17.26 14.57 2.61
N GLU A 7 17.69 15.24 3.68
CA GLU A 7 17.55 14.70 5.04
C GLU A 7 16.09 14.59 5.48
N ALA A 8 15.33 15.68 5.34
CA ALA A 8 13.94 15.72 5.79
C ALA A 8 13.03 14.82 4.95
N ASN A 9 13.28 14.72 3.65
CA ASN A 9 12.39 14.00 2.73
C ASN A 9 12.77 12.53 2.53
N SER A 10 13.93 12.10 3.03
CA SER A 10 14.45 10.73 2.87
C SER A 10 13.45 9.62 3.24
N LYS A 11 12.67 9.82 4.31
CA LYS A 11 11.64 8.86 4.75
C LYS A 11 10.45 8.81 3.80
N ALA A 12 9.99 9.97 3.33
CA ALA A 12 8.88 10.06 2.38
C ALA A 12 9.28 9.45 1.02
N GLU A 13 10.46 9.79 0.51
CA GLU A 13 11.00 9.24 -0.73
C GLU A 13 11.16 7.72 -0.68
N ARG A 14 11.65 7.19 0.46
CA ARG A 14 11.73 5.73 0.68
C ARG A 14 10.35 5.09 0.75
N GLY A 15 9.38 5.75 1.38
CA GLY A 15 7.98 5.31 1.42
C GLY A 15 7.30 5.31 0.06
N HIS A 16 7.75 6.14 -0.89
CA HIS A 16 7.19 6.18 -2.24
C HIS A 16 7.73 5.09 -3.17
N GLN A 17 8.91 4.52 -2.90
CA GLN A 17 9.53 3.50 -3.77
C GLN A 17 8.61 2.29 -4.04
N PRO A 18 7.94 1.70 -3.03
CA PRO A 18 7.04 0.57 -3.25
C PRO A 18 5.82 0.94 -4.12
N ILE A 19 5.27 2.14 -3.93
CA ILE A 19 4.12 2.64 -4.70
C ILE A 19 4.50 2.81 -6.17
N ILE A 20 5.65 3.43 -6.43
CA ILE A 20 6.16 3.62 -7.81
C ILE A 20 6.43 2.28 -8.47
N ALA A 21 7.07 1.34 -7.77
CA ALA A 21 7.35 0.01 -8.29
C ALA A 21 6.06 -0.78 -8.61
N ALA A 22 5.05 -0.70 -7.74
CA ALA A 22 3.74 -1.32 -7.97
C ALA A 22 3.04 -0.71 -9.19
N LEU A 23 3.08 0.62 -9.35
CA LEU A 23 2.50 1.30 -10.51
C LEU A 23 3.18 0.91 -11.82
N GLN A 24 4.53 0.90 -11.85
CA GLN A 24 5.28 0.48 -13.03
C GLN A 24 4.93 -0.96 -13.44
N ARG A 25 4.82 -1.85 -12.46
CA ARG A 25 4.45 -3.25 -12.70
C ARG A 25 3.03 -3.36 -13.23
N LEU A 26 2.05 -2.74 -12.57
CA LEU A 26 0.64 -2.80 -12.96
C LEU A 26 0.38 -2.15 -14.31
N ALA A 27 1.04 -1.02 -14.61
CA ALA A 27 0.92 -0.35 -15.89
C ALA A 27 1.52 -1.21 -17.03
N CYS A 28 2.64 -1.88 -16.78
CA CYS A 28 3.23 -2.82 -17.74
C CYS A 28 2.32 -4.04 -17.98
N GLU A 29 1.74 -4.61 -16.92
CA GLU A 29 0.89 -5.81 -17.01
C GLU A 29 -0.48 -5.52 -17.64
N ARG A 30 -1.08 -4.37 -17.33
CA ARG A 30 -2.46 -4.04 -17.75
C ARG A 30 -2.53 -3.13 -18.96
N GLY A 31 -1.45 -2.44 -19.31
CA GLY A 31 -1.45 -1.41 -20.36
C GLY A 31 -2.31 -0.19 -20.01
N GLU A 32 -2.70 -0.03 -18.74
CA GLU A 32 -3.52 1.07 -18.25
C GLU A 32 -2.66 2.29 -17.88
N ASP A 33 -3.25 3.48 -17.94
CA ASP A 33 -2.64 4.71 -17.43
C ASP A 33 -2.37 4.57 -15.93
N TRP A 34 -1.18 5.00 -15.49
CA TRP A 34 -0.78 4.98 -14.08
C TRP A 34 -1.78 5.74 -13.19
N ALA A 35 -2.42 6.78 -13.73
CA ALA A 35 -3.41 7.57 -13.00
C ALA A 35 -4.64 6.73 -12.63
N ALA A 36 -5.07 5.81 -13.50
CA ALA A 36 -6.17 4.90 -13.23
C ALA A 36 -5.79 3.81 -12.19
N LEU A 37 -4.51 3.44 -12.15
CA LEU A 37 -3.97 2.42 -11.23
C LEU A 37 -3.62 2.99 -9.85
N LEU A 38 -3.46 4.31 -9.74
CA LEU A 38 -3.05 5.00 -8.51
C LEU A 38 -3.93 4.68 -7.30
N PRO A 39 -5.28 4.71 -7.38
CA PRO A 39 -6.11 4.38 -6.22
C PRO A 39 -5.84 2.95 -5.71
N SER A 40 -5.67 1.99 -6.62
CA SER A 40 -5.42 0.58 -6.28
C SER A 40 -4.05 0.38 -5.66
N ALA A 41 -3.00 1.01 -6.21
CA ALA A 41 -1.65 0.93 -5.67
C ALA A 41 -1.58 1.55 -4.26
N LEU A 42 -2.23 2.69 -4.05
CA LEU A 42 -2.30 3.34 -2.74
C LEU A 42 -3.14 2.55 -1.73
N TRP A 43 -4.21 1.88 -2.16
CA TRP A 43 -4.99 1.00 -1.30
C TRP A 43 -4.14 -0.18 -0.83
N ALA A 44 -3.45 -0.86 -1.75
CA ALA A 44 -2.58 -1.99 -1.44
C ALA A 44 -1.42 -1.59 -0.50
N ASP A 45 -0.80 -0.44 -0.71
CA ASP A 45 0.27 0.07 0.16
C ASP A 45 -0.24 0.33 1.59
N ARG A 46 -1.41 0.96 1.74
CA ARG A 46 -2.00 1.25 3.06
C ARG A 46 -2.49 0.01 3.80
N SER A 47 -2.94 -0.99 3.05
CA SER A 47 -3.53 -2.21 3.59
C SER A 47 -2.47 -3.27 3.93
N THR A 48 -1.25 -3.16 3.38
CA THR A 48 -0.14 -4.08 3.63
C THR A 48 0.46 -3.86 5.02
N THR A 49 0.67 -4.95 5.75
CA THR A 49 1.31 -4.92 7.07
C THR A 49 2.78 -4.56 6.97
N GLY A 50 3.21 -3.53 7.70
CA GLY A 50 4.60 -3.11 7.77
C GLY A 50 5.46 -4.12 8.53
N ARG A 51 6.59 -4.53 7.95
CA ARG A 51 7.51 -5.53 8.57
C ARG A 51 8.08 -5.09 9.91
N MET A 52 8.24 -3.78 10.12
CA MET A 52 8.82 -3.22 11.36
C MET A 52 7.81 -3.10 12.49
N THR A 53 6.57 -2.73 12.18
CA THR A 53 5.53 -2.45 13.16
C THR A 53 4.62 -3.65 13.39
N GLY A 54 4.53 -4.57 12.43
CA GLY A 54 3.52 -5.64 12.44
C GLY A 54 2.10 -5.16 12.17
N TYR A 55 1.92 -3.88 11.83
CA TYR A 55 0.62 -3.25 11.56
C TYR A 55 0.63 -2.58 10.19
N SER A 56 -0.54 -2.54 9.55
CA SER A 56 -0.73 -1.79 8.31
C SER A 56 -0.78 -0.28 8.56
N THR A 57 -0.43 0.51 7.56
CA THR A 57 -0.50 1.98 7.66
C THR A 57 -1.93 2.44 7.97
N ALA A 58 -2.94 1.78 7.38
CA ALA A 58 -4.34 2.06 7.67
C ALA A 58 -4.69 1.87 9.16
N TYR A 59 -4.22 0.78 9.77
CA TYR A 59 -4.42 0.52 11.20
C TYR A 59 -3.75 1.59 12.07
N LEU A 60 -2.51 1.97 11.74
CA LEU A 60 -1.79 3.00 12.49
C LEU A 60 -2.45 4.38 12.41
N MET A 61 -3.14 4.70 11.31
CA MET A 61 -3.81 5.99 11.12
C MET A 61 -5.21 6.03 11.73
N HIS A 62 -5.95 4.94 11.66
CA HIS A 62 -7.38 4.91 12.03
C HIS A 62 -7.68 4.14 13.32
N GLY A 63 -6.72 3.37 13.83
CA GLY A 63 -6.88 2.53 15.03
C GLY A 63 -7.75 1.29 14.82
N ASP A 64 -8.10 0.97 13.58
CA ASP A 64 -8.99 -0.15 13.23
C ASP A 64 -8.42 -0.99 12.08
N HIS A 65 -8.74 -2.27 12.08
CA HIS A 65 -8.31 -3.19 11.04
C HIS A 65 -9.12 -2.95 9.76
N MET A 66 -8.42 -2.73 8.65
CA MET A 66 -9.06 -2.61 7.35
C MET A 66 -9.72 -3.95 6.96
N ASN A 67 -10.97 -3.89 6.50
CA ASN A 67 -11.67 -5.04 5.94
C ASN A 67 -11.02 -5.42 4.60
N LEU A 68 -10.15 -6.42 4.68
CA LEU A 68 -9.40 -6.95 3.54
C LEU A 68 -10.18 -8.12 2.93
N PRO A 69 -10.36 -8.18 1.60
CA PRO A 69 -11.01 -9.31 0.94
C PRO A 69 -10.37 -10.67 1.28
N VAL A 70 -9.04 -10.69 1.48
CA VAL A 70 -8.32 -11.89 1.90
C VAL A 70 -8.60 -12.26 3.36
N ALA A 71 -8.74 -11.29 4.26
CA ALA A 71 -9.08 -11.55 5.66
C ALA A 71 -10.50 -12.08 5.78
N ASP A 72 -11.45 -11.50 5.04
CA ASP A 72 -12.83 -11.97 4.96
C ASP A 72 -12.90 -13.40 4.42
N SER A 73 -12.11 -13.70 3.38
CA SER A 73 -12.03 -15.06 2.82
C SER A 73 -11.51 -16.06 3.86
N ILE A 74 -10.44 -15.74 4.58
CA ILE A 74 -9.88 -16.61 5.63
C ILE A 74 -10.91 -16.83 6.75
N LEU A 75 -11.54 -15.76 7.23
CA LEU A 75 -12.55 -15.83 8.28
C LEU A 75 -13.75 -16.70 7.85
N ALA A 76 -14.19 -16.58 6.60
CA ALA A 76 -15.27 -17.39 6.05
C ALA A 76 -14.92 -18.89 6.09
N TRP A 77 -13.69 -19.27 5.70
CA TRP A 77 -13.24 -20.66 5.76
C TRP A 77 -13.11 -21.19 7.19
N THR A 78 -12.65 -20.37 8.13
CA THR A 78 -12.49 -20.82 9.53
C THR A 78 -13.81 -20.89 10.29
N THR A 79 -14.84 -20.14 9.87
CA THR A 79 -16.16 -20.13 10.52
C THR A 79 -17.05 -21.30 10.05
N LEU A 80 -16.78 -21.83 8.85
CA LEU A 80 -17.54 -22.95 8.27
C LEU A 80 -17.00 -24.34 8.65
N SER A 81 -15.85 -24.41 9.36
CA SER A 81 -15.24 -25.65 9.82
C SER A 81 -15.58 -25.96 11.27
#